data_AF-A0AAP0H9Z7-F1
#
_entry.id   AF-A0AAP0H9Z7-F1
#
_cell.length_a   1.000
_cell.length_b   1.000
_cell.length_c   1.000
_cell.angle_alpha   90.00
_cell.angle_beta   90.00
_cell.angle_gamma   90.00
#
_symmetry.space_group_name_H-M   'P 1'
#
loop_
_entity.id
_entity.type
_entity.pdbx_description
1 polymer ?
#
loop_
_entity_poly.entity_id
_entity_poly.type
_entity_poly.pdbx_seq_one_letter_code
_entity_poly.pdbx_strand_id
1 'polypeptide(L)'
;MLIFNLANDAVFLGNYITDLRLQLVCGPYGVPFLLNLPGAAPHRVRGELYSVSDSGLQRLDVLEGITLGHYERLPITAHPEIDDVGDSGRRFVVDAEAY
;
A
#
# COMPACT_ATOMS: atom_id res chain seq x y z
N MET A 1 -2.42 1.28 1.46
CA MET A 1 -1.17 1.94 1.95
C MET A 1 -0.03 0.96 1.77
N LEU A 2 1.17 1.41 1.36
CA LEU A 2 2.35 0.55 1.17
C LEU A 2 3.40 0.85 2.27
N ILE A 3 4.04 -0.16 2.89
CA ILE A 3 4.86 0.04 4.11
C ILE A 3 6.30 -0.54 4.07
N PHE A 4 7.30 0.20 4.60
CA PHE A 4 8.71 -0.20 4.91
C PHE A 4 9.18 0.22 6.33
N ASN A 5 10.23 -0.35 6.94
CA ASN A 5 10.59 -0.11 8.37
C ASN A 5 11.60 1.06 8.63
N LEU A 6 11.25 2.09 9.43
CA LEU A 6 12.14 3.17 9.95
C LEU A 6 11.68 3.77 11.32
N ALA A 7 12.49 4.65 11.93
CA ALA A 7 12.37 5.18 13.31
C ALA A 7 11.25 6.21 13.59
N ASN A 8 10.69 6.86 12.57
CA ASN A 8 9.50 7.71 12.70
C ASN A 8 8.24 6.84 12.53
N ASP A 9 7.15 7.19 13.21
CA ASP A 9 5.94 6.37 13.19
C ASP A 9 5.33 6.20 11.79
N ALA A 10 5.43 7.21 10.93
CA ALA A 10 5.18 7.10 9.49
C ALA A 10 5.91 8.22 8.73
N VAL A 11 6.55 7.89 7.60
CA VAL A 11 7.29 8.81 6.73
C VAL A 11 6.85 8.60 5.29
N PHE A 12 6.32 9.63 4.65
CA PHE A 12 5.95 9.57 3.23
C PHE A 12 7.19 9.41 2.33
N LEU A 13 7.17 8.42 1.44
CA LEU A 13 8.25 8.09 0.51
C LEU A 13 7.90 8.38 -0.96
N GLY A 14 6.63 8.66 -1.27
CA GLY A 14 6.19 9.03 -2.62
C GLY A 14 4.92 8.30 -3.07
N ASN A 15 4.47 8.66 -4.27
CA ASN A 15 3.38 7.99 -4.97
C ASN A 15 3.89 6.78 -5.74
N TYR A 16 3.16 5.67 -5.62
CA TYR A 16 3.51 4.37 -6.18
C TYR A 16 2.27 3.70 -6.79
N ILE A 17 2.52 2.75 -7.67
CA ILE A 17 1.51 1.96 -8.35
C ILE A 17 1.83 0.49 -8.13
N THR A 18 0.82 -0.33 -7.83
CA THR A 18 0.99 -1.78 -7.66
C THR A 18 1.52 -2.42 -8.95
N ASP A 19 2.41 -3.40 -8.83
CA ASP A 19 2.85 -4.15 -10.01
C ASP A 19 1.75 -5.08 -10.54
N LEU A 20 1.04 -5.76 -9.63
CA LEU A 20 -0.10 -6.57 -10.01
C LEU A 20 -1.33 -5.70 -10.28
N ARG A 21 -2.17 -6.15 -11.24
CA ARG A 21 -3.52 -5.63 -11.40
C ARG A 21 -4.40 -6.24 -10.33
N LEU A 22 -4.96 -5.39 -9.47
CA LEU A 22 -5.77 -5.77 -8.31
C LEU A 22 -7.10 -5.02 -8.34
N GLN A 23 -8.15 -5.62 -7.78
CA GLN A 23 -9.47 -5.00 -7.73
C GLN A 23 -9.57 -4.14 -6.48
N LEU A 24 -9.75 -2.83 -6.66
CA LEU A 24 -10.11 -1.92 -5.60
C LEU A 24 -11.61 -1.66 -5.69
N VAL A 25 -12.37 -2.10 -4.69
CA VAL A 25 -13.83 -1.98 -4.66
C VAL A 25 -14.30 -1.20 -3.44
N CYS A 26 -15.48 -0.60 -3.52
CA CYS A 26 -16.11 0.07 -2.40
C CYS A 26 -17.07 -0.90 -1.71
N GLY A 27 -16.80 -1.24 -0.45
CA GLY A 27 -17.64 -2.11 0.36
C GLY A 27 -18.63 -1.32 1.22
N PRO A 28 -19.26 -1.99 2.21
CA PRO A 28 -20.20 -1.35 3.12
C PRO A 28 -19.61 -0.09 3.77
N TYR A 29 -20.46 0.92 3.99
CA TYR A 29 -20.07 2.20 4.60
C TYR A 29 -19.03 3.02 3.82
N GLY A 30 -18.78 2.70 2.55
CA GLY A 30 -17.82 3.43 1.74
C GLY A 30 -16.36 2.97 1.93
N VAL A 31 -16.16 1.86 2.64
CA VAL A 31 -14.83 1.35 3.00
C VAL A 31 -14.15 0.73 1.76
N PRO A 32 -12.93 1.13 1.39
CA PRO A 32 -12.23 0.59 0.21
C PRO A 32 -11.60 -0.77 0.50
N PHE A 33 -11.83 -1.77 -0.36
CA PHE A 33 -11.24 -3.10 -0.25
C PHE A 33 -10.32 -3.38 -1.44
N LEU A 34 -9.06 -3.68 -1.16
CA LEU A 34 -8.10 -4.17 -2.14
C LEU A 34 -8.13 -5.69 -2.17
N LEU A 35 -8.78 -6.27 -3.17
CA LEU A 35 -8.95 -7.72 -3.24
C LEU A 35 -7.70 -8.39 -3.82
N ASN A 36 -7.14 -9.38 -3.10
CA ASN A 36 -6.04 -10.23 -3.55
C ASN A 36 -6.49 -11.27 -4.59
N LEU A 37 -6.98 -10.79 -5.73
CA LEU A 37 -7.42 -11.59 -6.88
C LEU A 37 -6.59 -11.18 -8.11
N PRO A 38 -5.30 -11.59 -8.17
CA PRO A 38 -4.39 -11.14 -9.22
C PRO A 38 -4.87 -11.57 -10.60
N GLY A 39 -4.73 -10.66 -11.58
CA GLY A 39 -5.07 -10.94 -12.98
C GLY A 39 -6.55 -10.84 -13.33
N ALA A 40 -7.44 -10.68 -12.34
CA ALA A 40 -8.87 -10.46 -12.57
C ALA A 40 -9.24 -8.98 -12.79
N ALA A 41 -8.32 -8.06 -12.49
CA ALA A 41 -8.59 -6.63 -12.51
C ALA A 41 -8.12 -5.94 -13.81
N PRO A 42 -8.86 -4.91 -14.28
CA PRO A 42 -8.48 -4.15 -15.47
C PRO A 42 -7.30 -3.20 -15.22
N HIS A 43 -7.02 -2.79 -13.98
CA HIS A 43 -6.08 -1.71 -13.67
C HIS A 43 -5.10 -2.07 -12.54
N ARG A 44 -3.96 -1.36 -12.52
CA ARG A 44 -3.06 -1.29 -11.36
C ARG A 44 -3.57 -0.24 -10.40
N VAL A 45 -3.34 -0.42 -9.11
CA VAL A 45 -3.85 0.47 -8.06
C VAL A 45 -2.79 1.50 -7.71
N ARG A 46 -3.16 2.78 -7.72
CA ARG A 46 -2.29 3.89 -7.29
C ARG A 46 -2.43 4.10 -5.79
N GLY A 47 -1.36 4.51 -5.13
CA GLY A 47 -1.36 4.82 -3.71
C GLY A 47 -0.05 5.45 -3.25
N GLU A 48 0.06 5.59 -1.95
CA GLU A 48 1.21 6.21 -1.29
C GLU A 48 2.07 5.15 -0.60
N LEU A 49 3.38 5.31 -0.70
CA LEU A 49 4.37 4.53 0.03
C LEU A 49 4.80 5.27 1.28
N TYR A 50 4.75 4.59 2.42
CA TYR A 50 5.21 5.08 3.70
C TYR A 50 6.29 4.16 4.27
N SER A 51 7.25 4.73 4.98
CA SER A 51 8.02 3.97 5.95
C SER A 51 7.42 4.14 7.34
N VAL A 52 7.12 3.06 8.04
CA VAL A 52 6.41 3.01 9.31
C VAL A 52 7.27 2.26 10.33
N SER A 53 7.29 2.73 11.56
CA SER A 53 7.95 2.03 12.68
C SER A 53 7.18 0.76 13.07
N ASP A 54 7.81 -0.16 13.79
CA ASP A 54 7.12 -1.35 14.31
C ASP A 54 5.90 -1.00 15.18
N SER A 55 6.00 0.07 15.98
CA SER A 55 4.89 0.54 16.81
C SER A 55 3.78 1.20 15.99
N GLY A 56 4.12 1.91 14.91
CA GLY A 56 3.17 2.43 13.94
C GLY A 56 2.42 1.31 13.23
N LEU A 57 3.15 0.27 12.81
CA LEU A 57 2.61 -0.90 12.12
C LEU A 57 1.61 -1.68 13.00
N GLN A 58 1.93 -1.87 14.29
CA GLN A 58 0.99 -2.51 15.23
C GLN A 58 -0.32 -1.73 15.40
N ARG A 59 -0.28 -0.39 15.37
CA ARG A 59 -1.49 0.42 15.47
C ARG A 59 -2.33 0.35 14.19
N LEU A 60 -1.69 0.23 13.04
CA LEU A 60 -2.38 -0.01 11.77
C LEU A 60 -3.08 -1.36 11.76
N ASP A 61 -2.48 -2.41 12.32
CA ASP A 61 -3.14 -3.72 12.41
C ASP A 61 -4.41 -3.71 13.26
N VAL A 62 -4.42 -2.88 14.32
CA VAL A 62 -5.61 -2.65 15.14
C VAL A 62 -6.65 -1.86 14.34
N LEU A 63 -6.24 -0.79 13.67
CA LEU A 63 -7.12 0.08 12.88
C LEU A 63 -7.81 -0.70 11.73
N GLU A 64 -7.03 -1.46 10.99
CA GLU A 64 -7.47 -2.28 9.85
C GLU A 64 -8.11 -3.60 10.32
N GLY A 65 -8.19 -3.85 11.64
CA GLY A 65 -8.92 -4.98 12.19
C GLY A 65 -8.38 -6.35 11.77
N ILE A 66 -7.06 -6.53 11.69
CA ILE A 66 -6.44 -7.82 11.32
C ILE A 66 -6.89 -8.95 12.25
N THR A 67 -6.92 -8.69 13.56
CA THR A 67 -7.38 -9.69 14.55
C THR A 67 -8.89 -9.96 14.49
N LEU A 68 -9.65 -9.09 13.83
CA LEU A 68 -11.08 -9.24 13.58
C LEU A 68 -11.39 -9.86 12.21
N GLY A 69 -10.37 -10.09 11.37
CA GLY A 69 -10.53 -10.61 10.01
C GLY A 69 -11.13 -9.61 9.03
N HIS A 70 -11.02 -8.31 9.28
CA HIS A 70 -11.49 -7.27 8.35
C HIS A 70 -10.58 -7.15 7.13
N TYR A 71 -9.27 -7.15 7.36
CA TYR A 71 -8.22 -7.16 6.34
C TYR A 71 -7.11 -8.13 6.70
N GLU A 72 -6.28 -8.48 5.72
CA GLU A 72 -5.05 -9.23 5.90
C GLU A 72 -3.89 -8.36 5.40
N ARG A 73 -2.80 -8.25 6.18
CA ARG A 73 -1.59 -7.60 5.67
C ARG A 73 -0.84 -8.57 4.78
N LEU A 74 -0.73 -8.24 3.49
CA LEU A 74 -0.12 -9.08 2.47
C LEU A 74 1.06 -8.36 1.78
N PRO A 75 2.12 -9.11 1.41
CA PRO A 75 3.22 -8.55 0.65
C PRO A 75 2.79 -8.21 -0.78
N ILE A 76 3.25 -7.07 -1.29
CA ILE A 76 3.04 -6.64 -2.68
C ILE A 76 4.28 -5.96 -3.24
N THR A 77 4.46 -6.04 -4.56
CA THR A 77 5.47 -5.26 -5.26
C THR A 77 4.84 -4.01 -5.87
N ALA A 78 5.50 -2.87 -5.73
CA ALA A 78 5.06 -1.59 -6.29
C ALA A 78 6.20 -0.86 -7.00
N HIS A 79 5.85 -0.04 -8.00
CA HIS A 79 6.80 0.80 -8.73
C HIS A 79 6.41 2.27 -8.58
N PRO A 80 7.38 3.19 -8.68
CA PRO A 80 7.10 4.61 -8.49
C PRO A 80 6.11 5.10 -9.56
N GLU A 81 5.18 5.96 -9.17
CA GLU A 81 4.43 6.73 -10.15
C GLU A 81 5.40 7.71 -10.82
N ILE A 82 5.48 7.65 -12.15
CA ILE A 82 6.31 8.56 -12.92
C ILE A 82 5.52 9.86 -13.07
N ASP A 83 5.90 10.88 -12.32
CA ASP A 83 5.46 12.25 -12.55
C ASP A 83 6.33 12.87 -13.66
N ASP A 84 5.73 13.55 -14.64
CA ASP A 84 6.44 14.26 -15.72
C ASP A 84 7.36 15.40 -15.21
N VAL A 85 7.40 15.65 -13.90
CA VAL A 85 8.09 16.77 -13.27
C VAL A 85 9.23 16.28 -12.36
N GLY A 86 10.40 16.10 -12.96
CA GLY A 86 11.69 16.63 -12.48
C GLY A 86 12.28 16.20 -11.13
N ASP A 87 11.67 15.33 -10.33
CA ASP A 87 12.31 14.84 -9.10
C ASP A 87 13.30 13.71 -9.44
N SER A 88 14.60 14.06 -9.43
CA SER A 88 15.73 13.16 -9.73
C SER A 88 16.11 12.23 -8.57
N GLY A 89 15.23 12.04 -7.58
CA GLY A 89 15.35 10.96 -6.63
C GLY A 89 15.13 9.62 -7.34
N ARG A 90 16.15 8.75 -7.35
CA ARG A 90 16.03 7.42 -7.96
C ARG A 90 15.07 6.56 -7.13
N ARG A 91 13.78 6.63 -7.44
CA ARG A 91 12.75 5.75 -6.89
C ARG A 91 12.80 4.42 -7.66
N PHE A 92 12.65 3.32 -6.95
CA PHE A 92 12.80 1.97 -7.52
C PHE A 92 11.54 1.16 -7.34
N VAL A 93 11.48 0.00 -8.00
CA VAL A 93 10.53 -1.04 -7.64
C VAL A 93 10.85 -1.51 -6.22
N VAL A 94 9.82 -1.70 -5.39
CA VAL A 94 9.95 -1.99 -3.97
C VAL A 94 8.97 -3.08 -3.53
N ASP A 95 9.38 -3.94 -2.60
CA ASP A 95 8.53 -4.96 -1.96
C ASP A 95 7.95 -4.42 -0.64
N ALA A 96 6.67 -4.08 -0.63
CA ALA A 96 5.97 -3.48 0.49
C ALA A 96 4.87 -4.40 1.04
N GLU A 97 4.17 -3.95 2.08
CA GLU A 97 2.95 -4.59 2.56
C GLU A 97 1.72 -3.69 2.35
N ALA A 98 0.57 -4.29 2.06
CA ALA A 98 -0.73 -3.62 1.98
C ALA A 98 -1.83 -4.42 2.70
N TYR A 99 -2.87 -3.71 3.13
CA TYR A 99 -4.09 -4.25 3.73
C TYR A 99 -5.17 -4.43 2.66
#